data_AF-A0A0J7JUA8-F1
#
_entry.id   AF-A0A0J7JUA8-F1
#
_cell.length_a   1.000
_cell.length_b   1.000
_cell.length_c   1.000
_cell.angle_alpha   90.00
_cell.angle_beta   90.00
_cell.angle_gamma   90.00
#
_symmetry.space_group_name_H-M   'P 1'
#
loop_
_entity.id
_entity.type
_entity.pdbx_description
1 polymer ?
#
loop_
_entity_poly.entity_id
_entity_poly.type
_entity_poly.pdbx_seq_one_letter_code
_entity_poly.pdbx_strand_id
1 'polypeptide(L)'
;GQGVGRKDDQPFEDASAHFVRSLTFRSADGDRYSEIATQISNMKRDAVKREQEKKDMEDVVEQDKLMEIRNRRPAVLDNVYIRPAMEGKRVPGKVEIHQNGFRYQSPLNAQHRVDVLFSNVRHLFFQPCQHELVVIIHIHLKDPIIVGNKKKTKDVQFYREATDIQLDETGNRKRKYRYGDEDEFEAEQEERRRRTELDRLFQIG
;
A
#
# COMPACT_ATOMS: atom_id res chain seq x y z
N GLY A 1 25.75 32.68 -6.87
CA GLY A 1 26.24 31.33 -6.63
C GLY A 1 25.12 30.49 -6.08
N GLN A 2 24.90 29.30 -6.63
CA GLN A 2 24.03 28.27 -6.06
C GLN A 2 24.31 26.95 -6.76
N GLY A 3 24.53 25.89 -5.98
CA GLY A 3 24.45 24.50 -6.42
C GLY A 3 25.79 23.81 -6.68
N VAL A 4 26.56 23.53 -5.62
CA VAL A 4 27.52 22.42 -5.64
C VAL A 4 26.69 21.13 -5.61
N GLY A 5 26.49 20.51 -6.77
CA GLY A 5 25.86 19.21 -6.96
C GLY A 5 26.92 18.13 -7.16
N ARG A 6 26.64 16.92 -6.66
CA ARG A 6 27.56 15.79 -6.44
C ARG A 6 28.23 15.29 -7.72
N LYS A 7 29.42 14.70 -7.53
CA LYS A 7 30.40 14.30 -8.54
C LYS A 7 30.15 12.93 -9.17
N ASP A 8 28.99 12.31 -8.91
CA ASP A 8 28.69 10.96 -9.34
C ASP A 8 27.54 11.02 -10.35
N ASP A 9 27.76 10.40 -11.51
CA ASP A 9 26.98 10.40 -12.76
C ASP A 9 27.07 11.68 -13.59
N GLN A 10 28.16 11.80 -14.36
CA GLN A 10 28.23 12.72 -15.49
C GLN A 10 27.42 12.10 -16.65
N PRO A 11 26.24 12.62 -17.02
CA PRO A 11 25.28 11.92 -17.90
C PRO A 11 25.63 12.00 -19.40
N PHE A 12 26.89 12.31 -19.74
CA PHE A 12 27.31 12.56 -21.12
C PHE A 12 28.66 11.91 -21.40
N GLU A 13 28.75 11.30 -22.59
CA GLU A 13 29.85 10.41 -22.99
C GLU A 13 31.17 11.15 -23.29
N ASP A 14 31.13 12.45 -23.61
CA ASP A 14 32.30 13.25 -23.98
C ASP A 14 32.54 14.40 -23.00
N ALA A 15 33.66 14.34 -22.29
CA ALA A 15 34.10 15.37 -21.34
C ALA A 15 34.54 16.68 -22.01
N SER A 16 34.78 16.67 -23.33
CA SER A 16 35.18 17.83 -24.13
C SER A 16 34.03 18.49 -24.91
N ALA A 17 32.81 17.98 -24.75
CA ALA A 17 31.64 18.50 -25.46
C ALA A 17 31.35 19.97 -25.12
N HIS A 18 30.94 20.74 -26.13
CA HIS A 18 30.49 22.12 -25.97
C HIS A 18 28.98 22.18 -25.77
N PHE A 19 28.54 22.91 -24.74
CA PHE A 19 27.12 23.00 -24.36
C PHE A 19 26.57 24.42 -24.48
N VAL A 20 25.32 24.52 -24.93
CA VAL A 20 24.57 25.78 -24.92
C VAL A 20 23.84 25.92 -23.60
N ARG A 21 24.15 26.98 -22.83
CA ARG A 21 23.53 27.23 -21.51
C ARG A 21 22.09 27.73 -21.61
N SER A 22 21.82 28.62 -22.56
CA SER A 22 20.51 29.24 -22.72
C SER A 22 20.35 29.86 -24.10
N LEU A 23 19.13 29.86 -24.61
CA LEU A 23 18.70 30.62 -25.78
C LEU A 23 17.64 31.63 -25.32
N THR A 24 17.66 32.84 -25.88
CA THR A 24 16.69 33.89 -25.58
C THR A 24 15.99 34.29 -26.87
N PHE A 25 14.66 34.25 -26.85
CA PHE A 25 13.81 34.57 -28.00
C PHE A 25 12.96 35.80 -27.68
N ARG A 26 12.67 36.61 -28.69
CA ARG A 26 11.82 37.80 -28.60
C ARG A 26 10.73 37.74 -29.67
N SER A 27 9.51 38.08 -29.30
CA SER A 27 8.33 38.06 -30.19
C SER A 27 7.42 39.24 -29.88
N ALA A 28 6.65 39.68 -30.89
CA ALA A 28 5.58 40.66 -30.71
C ALA A 28 4.27 40.01 -30.21
N ASP A 29 4.13 38.71 -30.39
CA ASP A 29 2.99 37.90 -29.93
C ASP A 29 3.35 37.23 -28.60
N GLY A 30 2.94 37.87 -27.49
CA GLY A 30 3.24 37.44 -26.12
C GLY A 30 2.38 36.26 -25.65
N ASP A 31 1.11 36.24 -26.05
CA ASP A 31 0.16 35.19 -25.63
C ASP A 31 0.58 33.83 -26.18
N ARG A 32 0.96 33.78 -27.46
CA ARG A 32 1.49 32.55 -28.08
C ARG A 32 2.73 32.03 -27.38
N TYR A 33 3.64 32.91 -26.95
CA TYR A 33 4.85 32.49 -26.24
C TYR A 33 4.56 31.98 -24.82
N SER A 34 3.55 32.55 -24.15
CA SER A 34 3.07 32.05 -22.86
C SER A 34 2.48 30.64 -22.98
N GLU A 35 1.69 30.40 -24.03
CA GLU A 35 1.14 29.07 -24.34
C GLU A 35 2.27 28.06 -24.61
N ILE A 36 3.24 28.41 -25.46
CA ILE A 36 4.39 27.55 -25.76
C ILE A 36 5.19 27.24 -24.48
N ALA A 37 5.43 28.23 -23.62
CA ALA A 37 6.14 28.02 -22.35
C ALA A 37 5.38 27.04 -21.43
N THR A 38 4.05 27.12 -21.42
CA THR A 38 3.18 26.20 -20.69
C THR A 38 3.25 24.78 -21.27
N GLN A 39 3.19 24.64 -22.60
CA GLN A 39 3.31 23.36 -23.29
C GLN A 39 4.67 22.69 -23.02
N ILE A 40 5.78 23.44 -23.09
CA ILE A 40 7.12 22.95 -22.77
C ILE A 40 7.20 22.50 -21.31
N SER A 41 6.63 23.28 -20.38
CA SER A 41 6.63 22.93 -18.96
C SER A 41 5.86 21.64 -18.69
N ASN A 42 4.72 21.45 -19.33
CA ASN A 42 3.94 20.22 -19.26
C ASN A 42 4.70 19.03 -19.86
N MET A 43 5.30 19.21 -21.03
CA MET A 43 6.11 18.17 -21.68
C MET A 43 7.29 17.73 -20.81
N LYS A 44 7.99 18.68 -20.17
CA LYS A 44 9.06 18.39 -19.22
C LYS A 44 8.54 17.56 -18.04
N ARG A 45 7.39 17.95 -17.48
CA ARG A 45 6.76 17.22 -16.36
C ARG A 45 6.39 15.79 -16.77
N ASP A 46 5.82 15.60 -17.95
CA ASP A 46 5.41 14.30 -18.44
C ASP A 46 6.61 13.39 -18.76
N ALA A 47 7.69 13.96 -19.30
CA ALA A 47 8.93 13.22 -19.55
C ALA A 47 9.55 12.70 -18.24
N VAL A 48 9.68 13.56 -17.22
CA VAL A 48 10.19 13.17 -15.90
C VAL A 48 9.30 12.11 -15.25
N LYS A 49 7.97 12.29 -15.34
CA LYS A 49 7.02 11.31 -14.81
C LYS A 49 7.15 9.95 -15.50
N ARG A 50 7.27 9.91 -16.82
CA ARG A 50 7.45 8.66 -17.58
C ARG A 50 8.76 7.95 -17.23
N GLU A 51 9.85 8.70 -17.05
CA GLU A 51 11.14 8.12 -16.65
C GLU A 51 11.07 7.55 -15.23
N GLN A 52 10.42 8.26 -14.30
CA GLN A 52 10.19 7.77 -12.94
C GLN A 52 9.33 6.50 -12.93
N GLU A 53 8.21 6.50 -13.66
CA GLU A 53 7.34 5.32 -13.79
C GLU A 53 8.10 4.12 -14.38
N LYS A 54 9.01 4.35 -15.33
CA LYS A 54 9.88 3.29 -15.87
C LYS A 54 10.80 2.72 -14.79
N LYS A 55 11.53 3.58 -14.07
CA LYS A 55 12.42 3.15 -12.97
C LYS A 55 11.65 2.41 -11.87
N ASP A 56 10.46 2.89 -11.53
CA ASP A 56 9.63 2.25 -10.51
C ASP A 56 9.22 0.83 -10.94
N MET A 57 9.04 0.58 -12.23
CA MET A 57 8.65 -0.73 -12.78
C MET A 57 9.82 -1.68 -13.06
N GLU A 58 11.07 -1.19 -13.06
CA GLU A 58 12.25 -2.00 -13.44
C GLU A 58 12.46 -3.23 -12.55
N ASP A 59 12.26 -3.12 -11.22
CA ASP A 59 12.39 -4.28 -10.32
C ASP A 59 11.11 -5.08 -10.13
N VAL A 60 10.01 -4.76 -10.84
CA VAL A 60 8.77 -5.54 -10.72
C VAL A 60 8.91 -6.78 -11.59
N VAL A 61 9.13 -7.93 -10.94
CA VAL A 61 9.22 -9.23 -11.61
C VAL A 61 7.83 -9.73 -11.94
N GLU A 62 7.60 -10.12 -13.20
CA GLU A 62 6.35 -10.75 -13.62
C GLU A 62 6.11 -12.02 -12.79
N GLN A 63 4.93 -12.11 -12.17
CA GLN A 63 4.55 -13.22 -11.31
C GLN A 63 3.70 -14.24 -12.10
N ASP A 64 3.82 -15.51 -11.74
CA ASP A 64 2.90 -16.54 -12.21
C ASP A 64 1.45 -16.25 -11.78
N LYS A 65 0.49 -16.98 -12.37
CA LYS A 65 -0.92 -16.87 -11.99
C LYS A 65 -1.22 -17.69 -10.73
N LEU A 66 -2.06 -17.13 -9.87
CA LEU A 66 -2.58 -17.84 -8.70
C LEU A 66 -3.48 -19.01 -9.15
N MET A 67 -3.20 -20.20 -8.60
CA MET A 67 -3.93 -21.45 -8.84
C MET A 67 -4.97 -21.66 -7.75
N GLU A 68 -6.22 -21.36 -8.07
CA GLU A 68 -7.34 -21.51 -7.15
C GLU A 68 -7.59 -22.98 -6.78
N ILE A 69 -7.96 -23.21 -5.52
CA ILE A 69 -8.44 -24.53 -5.07
C ILE A 69 -9.86 -24.71 -5.61
N ARG A 70 -10.10 -25.79 -6.34
CA ARG A 70 -11.43 -26.14 -6.90
C ARG A 70 -12.10 -27.33 -6.22
N ASN A 71 -11.31 -28.19 -5.59
CA ASN A 71 -11.78 -29.49 -5.09
C ASN A 71 -12.34 -29.44 -3.66
N ARG A 72 -12.16 -28.31 -2.96
CA ARG A 72 -12.67 -28.06 -1.61
C ARG A 72 -12.82 -26.56 -1.37
N ARG A 73 -13.49 -26.19 -0.28
CA ARG A 73 -13.53 -24.80 0.16
C ARG A 73 -12.13 -24.36 0.63
N PRO A 74 -11.62 -23.20 0.19
CA PRO A 74 -10.38 -22.65 0.70
C PRO A 74 -10.52 -22.26 2.18
N ALA A 75 -9.39 -22.26 2.91
CA ALA A 75 -9.34 -21.61 4.21
C ALA A 75 -9.48 -20.10 4.01
N VAL A 76 -10.27 -19.44 4.87
CA VAL A 76 -10.63 -18.03 4.72
C VAL A 76 -10.45 -17.31 6.04
N LEU A 77 -9.76 -16.17 5.98
CA LEU A 77 -9.73 -15.18 7.04
C LEU A 77 -10.56 -13.97 6.60
N ASP A 78 -11.72 -13.77 7.23
CA ASP A 78 -12.70 -12.74 6.85
C ASP A 78 -12.56 -11.46 7.69
N ASN A 79 -13.17 -10.38 7.22
CA ASN A 79 -13.20 -9.07 7.87
C ASN A 79 -11.80 -8.50 8.18
N VAL A 80 -10.89 -8.60 7.20
CA VAL A 80 -9.53 -8.07 7.31
C VAL A 80 -9.30 -6.90 6.37
N TYR A 81 -8.41 -6.00 6.77
CA TYR A 81 -7.95 -4.89 5.95
C TYR A 81 -6.54 -5.18 5.43
N ILE A 82 -6.19 -4.56 4.30
CA ILE A 82 -4.87 -4.71 3.67
C ILE A 82 -4.02 -3.45 3.83
N ARG A 83 -2.70 -3.62 4.03
CA ARG A 83 -1.69 -2.57 3.82
C ARG A 83 -0.63 -3.06 2.82
N PRO A 84 -0.12 -2.19 1.92
CA PRO A 84 -0.49 -0.79 1.74
C PRO A 84 -1.95 -0.63 1.30
N ALA A 85 -2.58 0.47 1.72
CA ALA A 85 -3.98 0.72 1.42
C ALA A 85 -4.22 0.81 -0.09
N MET A 86 -5.23 0.11 -0.57
CA MET A 86 -5.70 0.18 -1.95
C MET A 86 -6.37 1.54 -2.21
N GLU A 87 -6.42 1.96 -3.48
CA GLU A 87 -7.00 3.24 -3.86
C GLU A 87 -8.53 3.25 -3.64
N GLY A 88 -9.07 4.40 -3.24
CA GLY A 88 -10.48 4.58 -2.92
C GLY A 88 -10.81 4.39 -1.44
N LYS A 89 -12.09 4.13 -1.15
CA LYS A 89 -12.58 3.95 0.23
C LYS A 89 -11.99 2.69 0.85
N ARG A 90 -11.51 2.81 2.10
CA ARG A 90 -11.11 1.65 2.91
C ARG A 90 -12.33 0.77 3.14
N VAL A 91 -12.26 -0.48 2.69
CA VAL A 91 -13.29 -1.50 2.87
C VAL A 91 -12.66 -2.79 3.41
N PRO A 92 -13.36 -3.55 4.26
CA PRO A 92 -12.89 -4.87 4.66
C PRO A 92 -12.93 -5.84 3.47
N GLY A 93 -12.06 -6.83 3.52
CA GLY A 93 -12.04 -7.96 2.60
C GLY A 93 -11.76 -9.26 3.33
N LYS A 94 -11.41 -10.27 2.55
CA LYS A 94 -11.06 -11.60 3.03
C LYS A 94 -9.78 -12.09 2.37
N VAL A 95 -9.01 -12.89 3.09
CA VAL A 95 -7.83 -13.60 2.59
C VAL A 95 -8.17 -15.08 2.44
N GLU A 96 -7.95 -15.63 1.25
CA GLU A 96 -8.17 -17.04 0.94
C GLU A 96 -6.84 -17.73 0.64
N ILE A 97 -6.66 -18.93 1.19
CA ILE A 97 -5.49 -19.78 0.90
C ILE A 97 -5.81 -20.67 -0.30
N HIS A 98 -4.98 -20.60 -1.33
CA HIS A 98 -5.09 -21.36 -2.57
C HIS A 98 -3.91 -22.33 -2.77
N GLN A 99 -3.76 -22.94 -3.94
CA GLN A 99 -2.79 -24.03 -4.15
C GLN A 99 -1.34 -23.53 -4.09
N ASN A 100 -1.06 -22.35 -4.67
CA ASN A 100 0.27 -21.79 -4.80
C ASN A 100 0.40 -20.37 -4.20
N GLY A 101 -0.57 -19.92 -3.40
CA GLY A 101 -0.55 -18.57 -2.83
C GLY A 101 -1.79 -18.19 -2.03
N PHE A 102 -1.82 -16.92 -1.67
CA PHE A 102 -2.92 -16.23 -1.00
C PHE A 102 -3.66 -15.32 -1.97
N ARG A 103 -4.97 -15.13 -1.77
CA ARG A 103 -5.75 -14.08 -2.42
C ARG A 103 -6.44 -13.22 -1.39
N TYR A 104 -6.12 -11.94 -1.38
CA TYR A 104 -6.98 -10.93 -0.78
C TYR A 104 -8.01 -10.46 -1.80
N GLN A 105 -9.28 -10.38 -1.38
CA GLN A 105 -10.33 -9.76 -2.18
C GLN A 105 -11.40 -9.10 -1.29
N SER A 106 -11.89 -7.92 -1.68
CA SER A 106 -13.05 -7.31 -1.04
C SER A 106 -14.34 -7.62 -1.80
N PRO A 107 -15.41 -8.11 -1.14
CA PRO A 107 -16.71 -8.26 -1.78
C PRO A 107 -17.38 -6.90 -2.08
N LEU A 108 -16.94 -5.84 -1.41
CA LEU A 108 -17.48 -4.48 -1.57
C LEU A 108 -16.80 -3.71 -2.72
N ASN A 109 -15.64 -4.16 -3.17
CA ASN A 109 -14.94 -3.58 -4.30
C ASN A 109 -14.14 -4.66 -5.06
N ALA A 110 -14.63 -5.08 -6.22
CA ALA A 110 -13.98 -6.11 -7.03
C ALA A 110 -12.58 -5.72 -7.54
N GLN A 111 -12.25 -4.43 -7.61
CA GLN A 111 -10.89 -3.97 -7.94
C GLN A 111 -9.92 -4.13 -6.77
N HIS A 112 -10.44 -4.31 -5.55
CA HIS A 112 -9.61 -4.57 -4.37
C HIS A 112 -9.25 -6.05 -4.28
N ARG A 113 -8.38 -6.48 -5.19
CA ARG A 113 -7.85 -7.85 -5.25
C ARG A 113 -6.34 -7.85 -5.31
N VAL A 114 -5.70 -8.69 -4.51
CA VAL A 114 -4.24 -8.88 -4.48
C VAL A 114 -3.94 -10.37 -4.36
N ASP A 115 -3.17 -10.89 -5.31
CA ASP A 115 -2.71 -12.28 -5.30
C ASP A 115 -1.23 -12.29 -4.87
N VAL A 116 -0.86 -13.14 -3.91
CA VAL A 116 0.51 -13.30 -3.40
C VAL A 116 0.91 -14.77 -3.49
N LEU A 117 1.90 -15.09 -4.32
CA LEU A 117 2.37 -16.46 -4.48
C LEU A 117 3.30 -16.89 -3.34
N PHE A 118 3.20 -18.16 -2.92
CA PHE A 118 4.10 -18.73 -1.91
C PHE A 118 5.55 -18.68 -2.36
N SER A 119 5.82 -18.84 -3.66
CA SER A 119 7.16 -18.75 -4.24
C SER A 119 7.83 -17.39 -3.99
N ASN A 120 7.05 -16.32 -3.92
CA ASN A 120 7.52 -14.95 -3.70
C ASN A 120 7.47 -14.52 -2.23
N VAL A 121 7.02 -15.37 -1.30
CA VAL A 121 7.11 -15.08 0.14
C VAL A 121 8.54 -15.31 0.62
N ARG A 122 9.16 -14.28 1.21
CA ARG A 122 10.45 -14.37 1.89
C ARG A 122 10.27 -14.64 3.37
N HIS A 123 9.41 -13.86 4.03
CA HIS A 123 9.09 -14.02 5.45
C HIS A 123 7.59 -13.83 5.68
N LEU A 124 7.04 -14.55 6.64
CA LEU A 124 5.67 -14.43 7.11
C LEU A 124 5.71 -14.28 8.63
N PHE A 125 5.17 -13.17 9.13
CA PHE A 125 5.14 -12.85 10.56
C PHE A 125 3.70 -12.76 11.03
N PHE A 126 3.45 -13.29 12.22
CA PHE A 126 2.22 -13.10 12.95
C PHE A 126 2.51 -12.19 14.15
N GLN A 127 1.77 -11.10 14.24
CA GLN A 127 1.85 -10.16 15.36
C GLN A 127 0.51 -10.18 16.12
N PRO A 128 0.50 -10.69 17.36
CA PRO A 128 -0.71 -10.78 18.17
C PRO A 128 -1.10 -9.41 18.76
N CYS A 129 -2.34 -9.31 19.21
CA CYS A 129 -2.98 -8.13 19.77
C CYS A 129 -2.62 -7.86 21.26
N GLN A 130 -1.56 -8.47 21.78
CA GLN A 130 -1.26 -8.45 23.23
C GLN A 130 -0.90 -7.05 23.74
N HIS A 131 -0.20 -6.26 22.93
CA HIS A 131 0.25 -4.90 23.29
C HIS A 131 -0.21 -3.82 22.30
N GLU A 132 -0.94 -4.20 21.27
CA GLU A 132 -1.45 -3.30 20.23
C GLU A 132 -2.95 -3.52 20.04
N LEU A 133 -3.68 -2.52 19.53
CA LEU A 133 -5.11 -2.62 19.23
C LEU A 133 -5.40 -3.35 17.91
N VAL A 134 -4.42 -4.06 17.36
CA VAL A 134 -4.48 -4.67 16.05
C VAL A 134 -3.77 -6.01 16.06
N VAL A 135 -4.35 -6.98 15.35
CA VAL A 135 -3.70 -8.25 15.01
C VAL A 135 -3.26 -8.21 13.55
N ILE A 136 -2.05 -8.68 13.23
CA ILE A 136 -1.44 -8.55 11.91
C ILE A 136 -0.83 -9.88 11.44
N ILE A 137 -1.09 -10.23 10.18
CA ILE A 137 -0.26 -11.15 9.37
C ILE A 137 0.53 -10.29 8.39
N HIS A 138 1.87 -10.28 8.51
CA HIS A 138 2.77 -9.53 7.63
C HIS A 138 3.53 -10.48 6.72
N ILE A 139 3.48 -10.21 5.42
CA ILE A 139 4.20 -10.94 4.39
C ILE A 139 5.25 -10.01 3.80
N HIS A 140 6.51 -10.39 3.95
CA HIS A 140 7.64 -9.76 3.27
C HIS A 140 8.01 -10.59 2.04
N LEU A 141 8.09 -9.94 0.88
CA LEU A 141 8.26 -10.55 -0.44
C LEU A 141 9.73 -10.56 -0.88
N LYS A 142 10.09 -11.53 -1.71
CA LYS A 142 11.42 -11.55 -2.36
C LYS A 142 11.51 -10.42 -3.39
N ASP A 143 10.53 -10.43 -4.29
CA ASP A 143 10.36 -9.48 -5.38
C ASP A 143 9.12 -8.63 -5.14
N PRO A 144 9.19 -7.31 -5.41
CA PRO A 144 8.07 -6.41 -5.16
C PRO A 144 6.92 -6.69 -6.12
N ILE A 145 5.69 -6.59 -5.61
CA ILE A 145 4.47 -6.64 -6.43
C ILE A 145 3.82 -5.27 -6.50
N ILE A 146 2.93 -5.09 -7.48
CA ILE A 146 2.07 -3.92 -7.58
C ILE A 146 0.75 -4.22 -6.88
N VAL A 147 0.38 -3.41 -5.91
CA VAL A 147 -0.91 -3.43 -5.22
C VAL A 147 -1.77 -2.28 -5.75
N GLY A 148 -2.97 -2.61 -6.23
CA GLY A 148 -3.84 -1.66 -6.92
C GLY A 148 -3.21 -1.17 -8.22
N ASN A 149 -3.46 0.09 -8.59
CA ASN A 149 -3.00 0.60 -9.90
C ASN A 149 -1.55 1.11 -9.90
N LYS A 150 -0.95 1.41 -8.74
CA LYS A 150 0.32 2.18 -8.71
C LYS A 150 1.27 1.91 -7.53
N LYS A 151 0.90 1.13 -6.52
CA LYS A 151 1.75 0.98 -5.33
C LYS A 151 2.61 -0.27 -5.43
N LYS A 152 3.87 -0.09 -5.81
CA LYS A 152 4.90 -1.11 -5.68
C LYS A 152 5.23 -1.32 -4.20
N THR A 153 5.26 -2.57 -3.75
CA THR A 153 5.58 -2.91 -2.36
C THR A 153 6.29 -4.26 -2.25
N LYS A 154 7.20 -4.39 -1.29
CA LYS A 154 7.74 -5.68 -0.83
C LYS A 154 7.02 -6.20 0.42
N ASP A 155 6.09 -5.43 0.95
CA ASP A 155 5.43 -5.73 2.21
C ASP A 155 3.91 -5.67 2.02
N VAL A 156 3.24 -6.75 2.41
CA VAL A 156 1.78 -6.86 2.42
C VAL A 156 1.34 -7.29 3.80
N GLN A 157 0.46 -6.51 4.43
CA GLN A 157 -0.11 -6.83 5.74
C GLN A 157 -1.60 -7.06 5.62
N PHE A 158 -2.09 -8.09 6.31
CA PHE A 158 -3.49 -8.29 6.58
C PHE A 158 -3.72 -8.06 8.07
N TYR A 159 -4.66 -7.19 8.41
CA TYR A 159 -4.86 -6.81 9.79
C TYR A 159 -6.32 -6.63 10.15
N ARG A 160 -6.62 -6.78 11.44
CA ARG A 160 -7.93 -6.48 12.01
C ARG A 160 -7.76 -5.73 13.33
N GLU A 161 -8.54 -4.68 13.50
CA GLU A 161 -8.57 -3.91 14.75
C GLU A 161 -9.35 -4.70 15.81
N ALA A 162 -8.87 -4.68 17.05
CA ALA A 162 -9.43 -5.46 18.15
C ALA A 162 -10.62 -4.79 18.85
N THR A 163 -10.86 -3.52 18.55
CA THR A 163 -11.95 -2.74 19.12
C THR A 163 -12.71 -2.03 18.00
N ASP A 164 -14.03 -2.13 17.98
CA ASP A 164 -14.93 -1.37 17.09
C ASP A 164 -15.09 0.10 17.54
N ILE A 165 -14.07 0.71 18.14
CA ILE A 165 -14.12 2.12 18.48
C ILE A 165 -14.12 2.90 17.16
N GLN A 166 -15.32 3.17 16.66
CA GLN A 166 -15.57 4.16 15.63
C GLN A 166 -15.14 5.50 16.19
N LEU A 167 -13.86 5.83 16.00
CA LEU A 167 -13.41 7.21 16.03
C LEU A 167 -14.11 7.88 14.84
N ASP A 168 -15.13 8.70 15.12
CA ASP A 168 -15.62 9.60 14.10
C ASP A 168 -14.46 10.49 13.60
N GLU A 169 -14.53 10.92 12.34
CA GLU A 169 -13.51 11.76 11.69
C GLU A 169 -13.32 13.13 12.36
N THR A 170 -14.08 13.44 13.42
CA THR A 170 -13.97 14.64 14.25
C THR A 170 -13.27 14.40 15.60
N GLY A 171 -12.83 13.18 15.89
CA GLY A 171 -12.12 12.86 17.14
C GLY A 171 -12.98 13.02 18.40
N ASN A 172 -14.30 13.11 18.26
CA ASN A 172 -15.19 13.31 19.40
C ASN A 172 -15.54 11.96 20.02
N ARG A 173 -14.86 11.63 21.12
CA ARG A 173 -15.29 10.56 22.02
C ARG A 173 -16.71 10.89 22.49
N LYS A 174 -17.72 10.13 22.04
CA LYS A 174 -18.97 10.00 22.80
C LYS A 174 -18.67 9.29 24.12
N ARG A 175 -18.13 10.03 25.11
CA ARG A 175 -18.12 9.63 26.52
C ARG A 175 -19.38 10.18 27.17
N LYS A 176 -20.27 9.27 27.54
CA LYS A 176 -20.75 9.12 28.91
C LYS A 176 -21.68 7.92 28.97
N TYR A 177 -21.10 6.77 29.24
CA TYR A 177 -21.81 5.81 30.08
C TYR A 177 -21.20 5.92 31.47
N ARG A 178 -22.02 6.28 32.45
CA ARG A 178 -21.72 6.10 33.88
C ARG A 178 -22.12 4.66 34.18
N TYR A 179 -21.15 3.76 34.16
CA TYR A 179 -21.32 2.36 34.52
C TYR A 179 -20.49 2.11 35.78
N GLY A 180 -21.00 1.28 36.70
CA GLY A 180 -20.35 1.01 37.99
C GLY A 180 -19.13 0.10 37.86
N ASP A 181 -18.41 -0.12 38.97
CA ASP A 181 -17.21 -0.97 39.01
C ASP A 181 -17.45 -2.40 38.47
N GLU A 182 -18.67 -2.93 38.58
CA GLU A 182 -19.05 -4.26 38.04
C GLU A 182 -19.12 -4.28 36.51
N ASP A 183 -19.70 -3.25 35.91
CA ASP A 183 -19.83 -3.12 34.45
C ASP A 183 -18.47 -2.86 33.78
N GLU A 184 -17.57 -2.11 34.45
CA GLU A 184 -16.20 -1.86 33.97
C GLU A 184 -15.38 -3.15 33.95
N PHE A 185 -15.54 -4.00 34.98
CA PHE A 185 -14.89 -5.30 35.05
C PHE A 185 -15.42 -6.28 34.00
N GLU A 186 -16.73 -6.28 33.72
CA GLU A 186 -17.33 -7.11 32.67
C GLU A 186 -16.86 -6.68 31.26
N ALA A 187 -16.81 -5.38 31.00
CA ALA A 187 -16.31 -4.83 29.74
C ALA A 187 -14.82 -5.17 29.52
N GLU A 188 -13.98 -5.10 30.56
CA GLU A 188 -12.57 -5.47 30.48
C GLU A 188 -12.39 -6.97 30.16
N GLN A 189 -13.21 -7.84 30.78
CA GLN A 189 -13.20 -9.26 30.48
C GLN A 189 -13.66 -9.57 29.06
N GLU A 190 -14.70 -8.90 28.56
CA GLU A 190 -15.17 -9.07 27.18
C GLU A 190 -14.11 -8.62 26.17
N GLU A 191 -13.44 -7.50 26.43
CA GLU A 191 -12.34 -7.02 25.59
C GLU A 191 -11.18 -8.02 25.56
N ARG A 192 -10.79 -8.56 26.72
CA ARG A 192 -9.73 -9.59 26.81
C ARG A 192 -10.10 -10.86 26.07
N ARG A 193 -11.37 -11.28 26.13
CA ARG A 193 -11.89 -12.44 25.40
C ARG A 193 -11.84 -12.20 23.88
N ARG A 194 -12.28 -11.03 23.42
CA ARG A 194 -12.23 -10.65 21.99
C ARG A 194 -10.81 -10.63 21.44
N ARG A 195 -9.85 -10.06 22.18
CA ARG A 195 -8.42 -10.06 21.79
C ARG A 195 -7.87 -11.49 21.65
N THR A 196 -8.15 -12.34 22.63
CA THR A 196 -7.69 -13.74 22.63
C THR A 196 -8.31 -14.54 21.46
N GLU A 197 -9.59 -14.32 21.16
CA GLU A 197 -10.27 -14.96 20.04
C GLU A 197 -9.73 -14.49 18.69
N LEU A 198 -9.46 -13.19 18.54
CA LEU A 198 -8.84 -12.62 17.35
C LEU A 198 -7.44 -13.19 17.09
N ASP A 199 -6.60 -13.24 18.13
CA ASP A 199 -5.26 -13.85 18.02
C ASP A 199 -5.37 -15.32 17.59
N ARG A 200 -6.31 -16.06 18.17
CA ARG A 200 -6.55 -17.46 17.82
C ARG A 200 -6.98 -17.63 16.36
N LEU A 201 -7.86 -16.76 15.85
CA LEU A 201 -8.31 -16.80 14.44
C LEU A 201 -7.16 -16.54 13.47
N PHE A 202 -6.28 -15.60 13.79
CA PHE A 202 -5.12 -15.27 12.95
C PHE A 202 -3.96 -16.26 13.08
N GLN A 203 -3.88 -17.01 14.18
CA GLN A 203 -2.84 -18.02 14.39
C GLN A 203 -3.22 -19.41 13.84
N ILE A 204 -4.51 -19.74 13.77
CA ILE A 204 -5.00 -21.06 13.31
C ILE A 204 -5.42 -21.05 11.83
N GLY A 205 -5.88 -19.91 11.30
CA GLY A 205 -6.30 -19.76 9.90
C GLY A 205 -5.13 -19.83 8.92
#